data_AF-A0A6A1Q9G7-F1
#
_entry.id   AF-A0A6A1Q9G7-F1
#
_cell.length_a   1.000
_cell.length_b   1.000
_cell.length_c   1.000
_cell.angle_alpha   90.00
_cell.angle_beta   90.00
_cell.angle_gamma   90.00
#
_symmetry.space_group_name_H-M   'P 1'
#
loop_
_entity.id
_entity.type
_entity.pdbx_description
1 polymer ?
#
loop_
_entity_poly.entity_id
_entity_poly.type
_entity_poly.pdbx_seq_one_letter_code
_entity_poly.pdbx_strand_id
1 'polypeptide(L)'
;GHLLVQLWHLGTFLAPSCPVAALPQVALAASAVALGTGLVGSGASRASLDAAQYPPWRGVLGPLLVAGTAGGGGLLVLALGLALALPGTLDTGLEEGLGTALANYKDTEVPGRCQAKRLLDELQLRHHCCGRHGYKDWFGIQWVSSRYLDPNDQDVVDRIQSNVEGLYLIDGVPFSCCNPHSPRPCLQSQLSDPHAHPLFDPRQPNLNLWAQGCHEVLLGHLQGLASTLGNMLAGPLELLTLIDLLPLAFPTDSGTLGP
;
A
#
# COMPACT_ATOMS: atom_id res chain seq x y z
N GLY A 1 -4.68 -29.31 -1.95
CA GLY A 1 -6.03 -29.38 -1.36
C GLY A 1 -6.49 -28.04 -0.83
N HIS A 2 -5.93 -27.56 0.27
CA HIS A 2 -6.36 -26.32 0.93
C HIS A 2 -6.05 -25.01 0.18
N LEU A 3 -4.91 -24.94 -0.53
CA LEU A 3 -4.50 -23.73 -1.26
C LEU A 3 -5.40 -23.44 -2.49
N LEU A 4 -5.84 -24.50 -3.18
CA LEU A 4 -6.73 -24.42 -4.34
C LEU A 4 -8.14 -23.99 -3.94
N VAL A 5 -8.63 -24.42 -2.77
CA VAL A 5 -9.94 -24.00 -2.23
C VAL A 5 -9.89 -22.54 -1.76
N GLN A 6 -8.78 -22.09 -1.17
CA GLN A 6 -8.55 -20.68 -0.83
C GLN A 6 -8.47 -19.79 -2.07
N LEU A 7 -7.82 -20.25 -3.14
CA LEU A 7 -7.78 -19.57 -4.45
C LEU A 7 -9.15 -19.56 -5.16
N TRP A 8 -9.94 -20.63 -5.01
CA TRP A 8 -11.29 -20.73 -5.58
C TRP A 8 -12.28 -19.77 -4.90
N HIS A 9 -12.18 -19.60 -3.58
CA HIS A 9 -12.97 -18.59 -2.85
C HIS A 9 -12.61 -17.14 -3.24
N LEU A 10 -11.36 -16.89 -3.65
CA LEU A 10 -10.97 -15.61 -4.26
C LEU A 10 -11.64 -15.40 -5.63
N GLY A 11 -11.84 -16.49 -6.39
CA GLY A 11 -12.45 -16.48 -7.72
C GLY A 11 -13.97 -16.25 -7.71
N THR A 12 -14.70 -16.73 -6.71
CA THR A 12 -16.17 -16.65 -6.66
C THR A 12 -16.72 -15.28 -6.27
N PHE A 13 -15.88 -14.34 -5.83
CA PHE A 13 -16.26 -12.94 -5.54
C PHE A 13 -15.92 -11.96 -6.68
N LEU A 14 -15.41 -12.46 -7.80
CA LEU A 14 -15.20 -11.67 -9.00
C LEU A 14 -16.52 -11.63 -9.78
N ALA A 15 -17.29 -10.57 -9.57
CA ALA A 15 -18.31 -10.20 -10.54
C ALA A 15 -17.66 -10.17 -11.93
N PRO A 16 -18.23 -10.83 -12.96
CA PRO A 16 -17.62 -10.98 -14.29
C PRO A 16 -17.34 -9.65 -15.01
N SER A 17 -17.77 -8.52 -14.46
CA SER A 17 -17.59 -7.17 -14.99
C SER A 17 -16.33 -6.44 -14.52
N CYS A 18 -15.59 -6.93 -13.52
CA CYS A 18 -14.58 -6.10 -12.85
C CYS A 18 -13.30 -6.88 -12.41
N PRO A 19 -12.33 -7.13 -13.31
CA PRO A 19 -11.08 -7.79 -12.94
C PRO A 19 -10.15 -6.90 -12.10
N VAL A 20 -9.43 -7.51 -11.14
CA VAL A 20 -8.38 -6.85 -10.35
C VAL A 20 -7.06 -6.88 -11.11
N ALA A 21 -6.30 -5.77 -11.13
CA ALA A 21 -4.98 -5.73 -11.76
C ALA A 21 -3.99 -6.66 -11.04
N ALA A 22 -3.43 -7.63 -11.76
CA ALA A 22 -2.54 -8.69 -11.25
C ALA A 22 -1.13 -8.22 -10.83
N LEU A 23 -0.90 -6.90 -10.77
CA LEU A 23 0.41 -6.28 -10.53
C LEU A 23 1.13 -6.71 -9.23
N PRO A 24 0.46 -6.81 -8.06
CA PRO A 24 1.18 -7.12 -6.80
C PRO A 24 1.67 -8.57 -6.72
N GLN A 25 1.03 -9.51 -7.44
CA GLN A 25 1.44 -10.92 -7.39
C GLN A 25 2.73 -11.18 -8.17
N VAL A 26 2.95 -10.45 -9.27
CA VAL A 26 4.18 -10.56 -10.08
C VAL A 26 5.39 -10.03 -9.31
N ALA A 27 5.22 -8.94 -8.55
CA ALA A 27 6.28 -8.35 -7.74
C ALA A 27 6.71 -9.27 -6.56
N LEU A 28 5.76 -9.92 -5.89
CA LEU A 28 6.03 -10.89 -4.83
C LEU A 28 6.75 -12.15 -5.35
N ALA A 29 6.37 -12.64 -6.53
CA ALA A 29 7.05 -13.78 -7.15
C ALA A 29 8.50 -13.44 -7.55
N ALA A 30 8.73 -12.26 -8.13
CA ALA A 30 10.06 -11.81 -8.52
C ALA A 30 11.01 -11.64 -7.32
N SER A 31 10.52 -11.10 -6.21
CA SER A 31 11.30 -10.91 -4.98
C SER A 31 11.66 -12.23 -4.28
N ALA A 32 10.76 -13.23 -4.28
CA ALA A 32 11.06 -14.56 -3.76
C ALA A 32 12.14 -15.30 -4.57
N VAL A 33 12.11 -15.18 -5.90
CA VAL A 33 13.11 -15.78 -6.80
C VAL A 33 14.49 -15.16 -6.57
N ALA A 34 14.56 -13.83 -6.39
CA ALA A 34 15.82 -13.13 -6.13
C ALA A 34 16.45 -13.51 -4.77
N LEU A 35 15.65 -13.70 -3.72
CA LEU A 35 16.13 -14.16 -2.42
C LEU A 35 16.62 -15.62 -2.46
N GLY A 36 15.93 -16.47 -3.22
CA GLY A 36 16.31 -17.88 -3.39
C GLY A 36 17.66 -18.06 -4.09
N THR A 37 17.94 -17.26 -5.12
CA THR A 37 19.23 -17.33 -5.82
C THR A 37 20.39 -16.80 -4.99
N GLY A 38 20.16 -15.78 -4.14
CA GLY A 38 21.18 -15.23 -3.23
C GLY A 38 21.62 -16.21 -2.12
N LEU A 39 20.69 -16.98 -1.55
CA LEU A 39 21.00 -17.98 -0.51
C LEU A 39 21.79 -19.17 -1.05
N VAL A 40 21.49 -19.64 -2.27
CA VAL A 40 22.23 -20.74 -2.91
C VAL A 40 23.63 -20.28 -3.34
N GLY A 41 23.76 -19.06 -3.86
CA GLY A 41 25.05 -18.49 -4.27
C GLY A 41 26.01 -18.21 -3.10
N SER A 42 25.50 -17.78 -1.95
CA SER A 42 26.32 -17.51 -0.75
C SER A 42 26.78 -18.77 -0.01
N GLY A 43 26.07 -19.90 -0.16
CA GLY A 43 26.48 -21.21 0.38
C GLY A 43 27.58 -21.87 -0.45
N ALA A 44 27.46 -21.81 -1.79
CA ALA A 44 28.44 -22.38 -2.71
C ALA A 44 29.79 -21.63 -2.67
N SER A 45 29.78 -20.32 -2.38
CA SER A 45 30.98 -19.48 -2.33
C SER A 45 31.79 -19.66 -1.04
N ARG A 46 31.16 -19.90 0.13
CA ARG A 46 31.89 -20.20 1.37
C ARG A 46 32.64 -21.53 1.33
N ALA A 47 32.08 -22.55 0.67
CA ALA A 47 32.74 -23.84 0.49
C ALA A 47 33.96 -23.79 -0.44
N SER A 48 34.10 -22.74 -1.26
CA SER A 48 35.24 -22.56 -2.17
C SER A 48 36.32 -21.60 -1.63
N LEU A 49 36.10 -20.95 -0.49
CA LEU A 49 37.03 -19.97 0.11
C LEU A 49 38.16 -20.60 0.93
N ASP A 50 38.29 -21.94 0.94
CA ASP A 50 39.53 -22.59 1.39
C ASP A 50 40.61 -22.39 0.32
N ALA A 51 41.17 -21.17 0.30
CA ALA A 51 42.10 -20.66 -0.71
C ALA A 51 43.41 -21.46 -0.80
N ALA A 52 43.66 -22.36 0.14
CA ALA A 52 44.79 -23.27 0.15
C ALA A 52 44.60 -24.49 -0.79
N GLN A 53 43.37 -24.84 -1.19
CA GLN A 53 43.09 -26.15 -1.78
C GLN A 53 42.88 -26.15 -3.31
N TYR A 54 42.52 -25.01 -3.96
CA TYR A 54 42.22 -24.96 -5.41
C TYR A 54 42.62 -23.64 -6.12
N PRO A 55 43.90 -23.47 -6.54
CA PRO A 55 44.39 -22.25 -7.20
C PRO A 55 43.78 -21.87 -8.57
N PRO A 56 43.35 -22.78 -9.48
CA PRO A 56 42.82 -22.36 -10.78
C PRO A 56 41.41 -21.75 -10.70
N TRP A 57 40.63 -22.11 -9.68
CA TRP A 57 39.28 -21.59 -9.48
C TRP A 57 39.26 -20.14 -8.95
N ARG A 58 40.36 -19.67 -8.37
CA ARG A 58 40.52 -18.29 -7.87
C ARG A 58 40.37 -17.23 -8.98
N GLY A 59 40.90 -17.51 -10.17
CA GLY A 59 40.82 -16.61 -11.32
C GLY A 59 39.42 -16.48 -11.92
N VAL A 60 38.54 -17.46 -11.71
CA VAL A 60 37.16 -17.47 -12.20
C VAL A 60 36.18 -16.98 -11.12
N LEU A 61 36.33 -17.45 -9.88
CA LEU A 61 35.42 -17.12 -8.78
C LEU A 61 35.63 -15.71 -8.23
N GLY A 62 36.86 -15.17 -8.26
CA GLY A 62 37.15 -13.80 -7.82
C GLY A 62 36.33 -12.73 -8.57
N PRO A 63 36.42 -12.66 -9.91
CA PRO A 63 35.62 -11.72 -10.70
C PRO A 63 34.11 -11.90 -10.55
N LEU A 64 33.63 -13.15 -10.42
CA LEU A 64 32.21 -13.46 -10.19
C LEU A 64 31.71 -12.94 -8.84
N LEU A 65 32.51 -13.08 -7.78
CA LEU A 65 32.18 -12.55 -6.46
C LEU A 65 32.15 -11.02 -6.46
N VAL A 66 33.14 -10.36 -7.08
CA VAL A 66 33.18 -8.89 -7.22
C VAL A 66 31.99 -8.37 -8.02
N ALA A 67 31.63 -9.05 -9.12
CA ALA A 67 30.45 -8.70 -9.90
C ALA A 67 29.15 -8.90 -9.09
N GLY A 68 29.08 -9.96 -8.28
CA GLY A 68 27.96 -10.25 -7.39
C GLY A 68 27.80 -9.24 -6.26
N THR A 69 28.88 -8.85 -5.59
CA THR A 69 28.84 -7.83 -4.52
C THR A 69 28.56 -6.45 -5.08
N ALA A 70 29.16 -6.05 -6.19
CA ALA A 70 28.86 -4.78 -6.86
C ALA A 70 27.40 -4.72 -7.35
N GLY A 71 26.88 -5.79 -7.95
CA GLY A 71 25.49 -5.88 -8.39
C GLY A 71 24.49 -5.88 -7.22
N GLY A 72 24.74 -6.71 -6.21
CA GLY A 72 23.89 -6.80 -5.02
C GLY A 72 23.92 -5.53 -4.16
N GLY A 73 25.09 -4.94 -3.96
CA GLY A 73 25.27 -3.66 -3.27
C GLY A 73 24.61 -2.51 -4.02
N GLY A 74 24.77 -2.44 -5.35
CA GLY A 74 24.07 -1.47 -6.18
C GLY A 74 22.54 -1.57 -6.07
N LEU A 75 22.00 -2.79 -6.06
CA LEU A 75 20.56 -3.03 -5.84
C LEU A 75 20.10 -2.61 -4.44
N LEU A 76 20.89 -2.87 -3.39
CA LEU A 76 20.59 -2.43 -2.03
C LEU A 76 20.59 -0.90 -1.91
N VAL A 77 21.58 -0.22 -2.50
CA VAL A 77 21.63 1.25 -2.53
C VAL A 77 20.43 1.83 -3.29
N LEU A 78 20.06 1.23 -4.43
CA LEU A 78 18.88 1.64 -5.18
C LEU A 78 17.59 1.44 -4.36
N ALA A 79 17.43 0.29 -3.71
CA ALA A 79 16.27 -0.02 -2.88
C ALA A 79 16.17 0.93 -1.68
N LEU A 80 17.29 1.24 -1.03
CA LEU A 80 17.36 2.21 0.06
C LEU A 80 17.03 3.62 -0.43
N GLY A 81 17.59 4.05 -1.56
CA GLY A 81 17.27 5.34 -2.19
C GLY A 81 15.79 5.48 -2.52
N LEU A 82 15.17 4.41 -3.04
CA LEU A 82 13.72 4.37 -3.31
C LEU A 82 12.92 4.42 -2.01
N ALA A 83 13.30 3.69 -0.96
CA ALA A 83 12.63 3.73 0.34
C ALA A 83 12.68 5.13 0.99
N LEU A 84 13.77 5.87 0.79
CA LEU A 84 13.94 7.24 1.28
C LEU A 84 13.21 8.28 0.41
N ALA A 85 13.07 8.03 -0.90
CA ALA A 85 12.36 8.91 -1.81
C ALA A 85 10.83 8.72 -1.80
N LEU A 86 10.36 7.52 -1.43
CA LEU A 86 8.94 7.15 -1.40
C LEU A 86 8.03 8.10 -0.61
N PRO A 87 8.40 8.58 0.60
CA PRO A 87 7.53 9.43 1.41
C PRO A 87 7.11 10.73 0.71
N GLY A 88 7.97 11.28 -0.15
CA GLY A 88 7.69 12.54 -0.85
C GLY A 88 6.70 12.40 -2.02
N THR A 89 6.70 11.26 -2.71
CA THR A 89 5.77 10.99 -3.82
C THR A 89 4.46 10.35 -3.36
N LEU A 90 4.47 9.76 -2.16
CA LEU A 90 3.33 9.07 -1.60
C LEU A 90 2.19 10.02 -1.25
N ASP A 91 2.49 11.20 -0.70
CA ASP A 91 1.50 12.19 -0.28
C ASP A 91 0.59 12.63 -1.44
N THR A 92 1.20 13.04 -2.56
CA THR A 92 0.51 13.47 -3.78
C THR A 92 -0.23 12.31 -4.46
N GLY A 93 0.39 11.13 -4.53
CA GLY A 93 -0.24 9.95 -5.09
C GLY A 93 -1.47 9.49 -4.31
N LEU A 94 -1.42 9.61 -2.98
CA LEU A 94 -2.55 9.30 -2.11
C LEU A 94 -3.65 10.35 -2.22
N GLU A 95 -3.30 11.63 -2.31
CA GLU A 95 -4.26 12.72 -2.54
C GLU A 95 -5.07 12.50 -3.83
N GLU A 96 -4.37 12.31 -4.94
CA GLU A 96 -5.00 12.14 -6.25
C GLU A 96 -5.77 10.82 -6.34
N GLY A 97 -5.17 9.74 -5.84
CA GLY A 97 -5.78 8.40 -5.85
C GLY A 97 -7.06 8.34 -5.04
N LEU A 98 -7.05 8.90 -3.83
CA LEU A 98 -8.21 8.91 -2.94
C LEU A 98 -9.29 9.87 -3.44
N GLY A 99 -8.92 11.04 -3.96
CA GLY A 99 -9.85 11.95 -4.64
C GLY A 99 -10.55 11.29 -5.83
N THR A 100 -9.79 10.58 -6.67
CA THR A 100 -10.33 9.83 -7.81
C THR A 100 -11.23 8.68 -7.36
N ALA A 101 -10.86 7.95 -6.30
CA ALA A 101 -11.67 6.87 -5.75
C ALA A 101 -13.01 7.38 -5.21
N LEU A 102 -13.02 8.49 -4.49
CA LEU A 102 -14.25 9.14 -4.00
C LEU A 102 -15.14 9.59 -5.16
N ALA A 103 -14.58 10.24 -6.18
CA ALA A 103 -15.34 10.74 -7.33
C ALA A 103 -16.02 9.63 -8.14
N ASN A 104 -15.35 8.47 -8.28
CA ASN A 104 -15.89 7.32 -9.01
C ASN A 104 -16.62 6.31 -8.12
N TYR A 105 -16.82 6.62 -6.83
CA TYR A 105 -17.46 5.71 -5.88
C TYR A 105 -18.86 5.27 -6.32
N LYS A 106 -19.63 6.18 -6.93
CA LYS A 106 -20.98 5.91 -7.42
C LYS A 106 -21.03 4.97 -8.64
N ASP A 107 -19.92 4.82 -9.35
CA ASP A 107 -19.83 4.20 -10.68
C ASP A 107 -19.63 2.68 -10.60
N THR A 108 -20.55 1.98 -9.94
CA THR A 108 -20.47 0.52 -9.68
C THR A 108 -20.60 -0.38 -10.93
N GLU A 109 -21.06 0.17 -12.06
CA GLU A 109 -21.30 -0.60 -13.30
C GLU A 109 -20.41 -0.14 -14.46
N VAL A 110 -19.55 0.88 -14.25
CA VAL A 110 -18.68 1.40 -15.31
C VAL A 110 -17.39 0.56 -15.38
N PRO A 111 -17.06 -0.03 -16.56
CA PRO A 111 -15.84 -0.80 -16.73
C PRO A 111 -14.60 0.00 -16.32
N GLY A 112 -13.73 -0.61 -15.51
CA GLY A 112 -12.51 0.02 -14.98
C GLY A 112 -12.72 0.91 -13.75
N ARG A 113 -13.96 1.26 -13.38
CA ARG A 113 -14.29 2.11 -12.21
C ARG A 113 -15.16 1.43 -11.17
N CYS A 114 -15.83 0.35 -11.54
CA CYS A 114 -16.71 -0.43 -10.68
C CYS A 114 -16.10 -0.95 -9.36
N GLN A 115 -14.77 -1.03 -9.26
CA GLN A 115 -14.08 -1.44 -8.04
C GLN A 115 -13.88 -0.31 -7.03
N ALA A 116 -14.05 0.96 -7.43
CA ALA A 116 -13.81 2.11 -6.56
C ALA A 116 -14.61 2.01 -5.26
N LYS A 117 -15.90 1.65 -5.35
CA LYS A 117 -16.74 1.43 -4.16
C LYS A 117 -16.17 0.38 -3.22
N ARG A 118 -15.88 -0.81 -3.75
CA ARG A 118 -15.38 -1.93 -2.93
C ARG A 118 -14.04 -1.60 -2.28
N LEU A 119 -13.09 -1.07 -3.06
CA LEU A 119 -11.75 -0.76 -2.57
C LEU A 119 -11.80 0.34 -1.50
N LEU A 120 -12.62 1.37 -1.70
CA LEU A 120 -12.76 2.44 -0.72
C LEU A 120 -13.49 1.96 0.54
N ASP A 121 -14.53 1.14 0.41
CA ASP A 121 -15.24 0.55 1.56
C ASP A 121 -14.32 -0.35 2.39
N GLU A 122 -13.55 -1.23 1.75
CA GLU A 122 -12.56 -2.09 2.42
C GLU A 122 -11.47 -1.26 3.12
N LEU A 123 -11.00 -0.20 2.49
CA LEU A 123 -9.98 0.70 3.03
C LEU A 123 -10.49 1.45 4.26
N GLN A 124 -11.68 2.06 4.19
CA GLN A 124 -12.29 2.80 5.31
C GLN A 124 -12.56 1.90 6.51
N LEU A 125 -13.12 0.71 6.28
CA LEU A 125 -13.40 -0.27 7.32
C LEU A 125 -12.12 -0.82 7.96
N ARG A 126 -11.08 -1.09 7.17
CA ARG A 126 -9.82 -1.66 7.67
C ARG A 126 -8.95 -0.65 8.42
N HIS A 127 -8.92 0.59 7.96
CA HIS A 127 -8.03 1.62 8.49
C HIS A 127 -8.75 2.62 9.41
N HIS A 128 -10.04 2.41 9.71
CA HIS A 128 -10.80 3.23 10.66
C HIS A 128 -10.78 4.72 10.30
N CYS A 129 -11.01 5.02 9.03
CA CYS A 129 -10.96 6.36 8.47
C CYS A 129 -12.18 6.59 7.55
N CYS A 130 -12.48 7.84 7.24
CA CYS A 130 -13.60 8.19 6.35
C CYS A 130 -13.25 9.37 5.45
N GLY A 131 -13.65 9.27 4.19
CA GLY A 131 -13.37 10.30 3.18
C GLY A 131 -11.88 10.41 2.85
N ARG A 132 -11.47 11.58 2.34
CA ARG A 132 -10.09 11.88 1.99
C ARG A 132 -9.36 12.53 3.16
N HIS A 133 -9.78 13.73 3.53
CA HIS A 133 -9.37 14.51 4.69
C HIS A 133 -10.31 14.35 5.87
N GLY A 134 -11.53 13.90 5.61
CA GLY A 134 -12.48 13.53 6.65
C GLY A 134 -13.85 13.19 6.07
N TYR A 135 -14.75 12.82 6.97
CA TYR A 135 -16.09 12.35 6.58
C TYR A 135 -16.93 13.39 5.81
N LYS A 136 -16.67 14.68 6.00
CA LYS A 136 -17.39 15.77 5.32
C LYS A 136 -17.10 15.85 3.82
N ASP A 137 -16.04 15.21 3.34
CA ASP A 137 -15.75 15.14 1.90
C ASP A 137 -16.88 14.49 1.12
N TRP A 138 -17.64 13.60 1.76
CA TRP A 138 -18.81 12.95 1.18
C TRP A 138 -19.97 13.89 0.92
N PHE A 139 -20.04 15.04 1.60
CA PHE A 139 -21.16 15.99 1.43
C PHE A 139 -21.04 16.75 0.11
N GLY A 140 -19.81 16.92 -0.38
CA GLY A 140 -19.53 17.59 -1.65
C GLY A 140 -19.52 16.66 -2.87
N ILE A 141 -19.82 15.37 -2.70
CA ILE A 141 -19.72 14.38 -3.78
C ILE A 141 -21.01 13.59 -3.85
N GLN A 142 -21.57 13.45 -5.05
CA GLN A 142 -22.67 12.54 -5.28
C GLN A 142 -22.15 11.10 -5.25
N TRP A 143 -22.16 10.47 -4.09
CA TRP A 143 -21.70 9.09 -3.93
C TRP A 143 -22.82 8.06 -4.10
N VAL A 144 -24.09 8.51 -3.99
CA VAL A 144 -25.27 7.69 -4.32
C VAL A 144 -25.40 7.58 -5.84
N SER A 145 -25.36 6.36 -6.35
CA SER A 145 -25.46 6.09 -7.77
C SER A 145 -26.83 6.50 -8.33
N SER A 146 -26.84 7.15 -9.49
CA SER A 146 -28.06 7.61 -10.17
C SER A 146 -29.07 6.49 -10.43
N ARG A 147 -28.63 5.22 -10.50
CA ARG A 147 -29.51 4.05 -10.62
C ARG A 147 -30.46 3.85 -9.44
N TYR A 148 -30.12 4.39 -8.27
CA TYR A 148 -30.92 4.27 -7.05
C TYR A 148 -31.79 5.51 -6.83
N LEU A 149 -31.68 6.51 -7.70
CA LEU A 149 -32.44 7.75 -7.65
C LEU A 149 -33.59 7.63 -8.65
N ASP A 150 -34.82 7.68 -8.16
CA ASP A 150 -36.00 7.72 -9.02
C ASP A 150 -36.18 9.16 -9.55
N PRO A 151 -36.08 9.39 -10.87
CA PRO A 151 -36.26 10.72 -11.45
C PRO A 151 -37.70 11.24 -11.34
N ASN A 152 -38.67 10.39 -10.99
CA ASN A 152 -40.07 10.77 -10.80
C ASN A 152 -40.42 11.11 -9.35
N ASP A 153 -39.51 10.84 -8.40
CA ASP A 153 -39.67 11.22 -7.00
C ASP A 153 -39.38 12.72 -6.82
N GLN A 154 -40.37 13.46 -6.31
CA GLN A 154 -40.25 14.90 -6.09
C GLN A 154 -39.12 15.23 -5.09
N ASP A 155 -38.90 14.41 -4.07
CA ASP A 155 -37.84 14.67 -3.09
C ASP A 155 -36.44 14.56 -3.75
N VAL A 156 -36.28 13.66 -4.73
CA VAL A 156 -35.05 13.51 -5.50
C VAL A 156 -34.84 14.69 -6.44
N VAL A 157 -35.90 15.08 -7.16
CA VAL A 157 -35.88 16.20 -8.09
C VAL A 157 -35.58 17.51 -7.35
N ASP A 158 -36.31 17.80 -6.27
CA ASP A 158 -36.12 19.00 -5.45
C ASP A 158 -34.70 19.06 -4.88
N ARG A 159 -34.17 17.91 -4.42
CA ARG A 159 -32.79 17.84 -3.94
C ARG A 159 -31.78 18.18 -5.04
N ILE A 160 -31.92 17.60 -6.23
CA ILE A 160 -31.03 17.87 -7.37
C ILE A 160 -31.10 19.35 -7.77
N GLN A 161 -32.29 19.93 -7.81
CA GLN A 161 -32.50 21.34 -8.19
C GLN A 161 -31.99 22.33 -7.14
N SER A 162 -32.09 21.98 -5.85
CA SER A 162 -31.63 22.82 -4.75
C SER A 162 -30.11 22.84 -4.56
N ASN A 163 -29.42 21.81 -5.04
CA ASN A 163 -27.98 21.66 -4.90
C ASN A 163 -27.20 22.36 -6.03
N VAL A 164 -25.96 22.70 -5.72
CA VAL A 164 -25.01 23.22 -6.71
C VAL A 164 -24.73 22.15 -7.79
N GLU A 165 -24.52 22.61 -9.03
CA GLU A 165 -24.13 21.76 -10.17
C GLU A 165 -25.18 20.72 -10.63
N GLY A 166 -26.39 20.74 -10.07
CA GLY A 166 -27.43 19.76 -10.42
C GLY A 166 -27.09 18.34 -9.97
N LEU A 167 -26.34 18.21 -8.88
CA LEU A 167 -25.94 16.93 -8.30
C LEU A 167 -26.84 16.54 -7.13
N TYR A 168 -27.03 15.24 -6.91
CA TYR A 168 -27.71 14.73 -5.72
C TYR A 168 -26.73 14.69 -4.54
N LEU A 169 -26.50 15.85 -3.91
CA LEU A 169 -25.69 15.97 -2.70
C LEU A 169 -26.55 15.81 -1.46
N ILE A 170 -26.03 15.08 -0.48
CA ILE A 170 -26.70 14.84 0.80
C ILE A 170 -25.73 15.07 1.95
N ASP A 171 -26.25 15.55 3.08
CA ASP A 171 -25.54 15.62 4.35
C ASP A 171 -25.43 14.20 4.95
N GLY A 172 -24.60 13.37 4.32
CA GLY A 172 -24.45 11.98 4.72
C GLY A 172 -23.23 11.27 4.15
N VAL A 173 -22.93 10.11 4.73
CA VAL A 173 -21.75 9.29 4.47
C VAL A 173 -22.15 7.86 4.12
N PRO A 174 -21.32 7.10 3.38
CA PRO A 174 -21.55 5.68 3.20
C PRO A 174 -21.36 4.90 4.51
N PHE A 175 -21.95 3.71 4.58
CA PHE A 175 -21.90 2.83 5.75
C PHE A 175 -20.48 2.45 6.18
N SER A 176 -19.52 2.44 5.26
CA SER A 176 -18.12 2.09 5.50
C SER A 176 -17.41 3.08 6.43
N CYS A 177 -17.96 4.29 6.59
CA CYS A 177 -17.48 5.27 7.56
C CYS A 177 -17.94 5.02 9.00
N CYS A 178 -18.91 4.12 9.22
CA CYS A 178 -19.46 3.88 10.54
C CYS A 178 -18.46 3.21 11.49
N ASN A 179 -18.46 3.65 12.75
CA ASN A 179 -17.66 3.01 13.79
C ASN A 179 -18.44 1.80 14.36
N PRO A 180 -17.96 0.55 14.18
CA PRO A 180 -18.65 -0.63 14.68
C PRO A 180 -18.67 -0.72 16.22
N HIS A 181 -17.83 0.06 16.91
CA HIS A 181 -17.79 0.13 18.38
C HIS A 181 -18.79 1.14 18.94
N SER A 182 -19.56 1.83 18.08
CA SER A 182 -20.60 2.75 18.53
C SER A 182 -21.62 2.02 19.41
N PRO A 183 -21.97 2.55 20.59
CA PRO A 183 -23.00 1.96 21.46
C PRO A 183 -24.42 2.08 20.88
N ARG A 184 -24.59 2.81 19.77
CA ARG A 184 -25.88 3.05 19.10
C ARG A 184 -25.78 2.75 17.60
N PRO A 185 -26.90 2.50 16.91
CA PRO A 185 -26.93 2.39 15.46
C PRO A 185 -26.26 3.60 14.81
N CYS A 186 -25.39 3.35 13.84
CA CYS A 186 -24.66 4.41 13.16
C CYS A 186 -25.60 5.34 12.40
N LEU A 187 -25.48 6.63 12.67
CA LEU A 187 -26.15 7.70 11.94
C LEU A 187 -25.32 8.04 10.69
N GLN A 188 -25.96 7.98 9.52
CA GLN A 188 -25.32 8.21 8.23
C GLN A 188 -25.81 9.47 7.52
N SER A 189 -26.89 10.09 8.01
CA SER A 189 -27.54 11.24 7.37
C SER A 189 -27.88 12.33 8.39
N GLN A 190 -28.04 13.56 7.91
CA GLN A 190 -28.33 14.76 8.72
C GLN A 190 -27.26 14.97 9.81
N LEU A 191 -25.99 14.75 9.44
CA LEU A 191 -24.84 14.80 10.35
C LEU A 191 -24.45 16.23 10.73
N SER A 192 -24.81 17.21 9.91
CA SER A 192 -24.53 18.63 10.12
C SER A 192 -25.63 19.35 10.90
N ASP A 193 -26.84 18.77 10.99
CA ASP A 193 -27.96 19.34 11.73
C ASP A 193 -27.90 18.93 13.23
N PRO A 194 -27.66 19.88 14.15
CA PRO A 194 -27.59 19.61 15.59
C PRO A 194 -28.93 19.18 16.19
N HIS A 195 -30.05 19.46 15.51
CA HIS A 195 -31.40 19.18 16.00
C HIS A 195 -32.00 17.89 15.42
N ALA A 196 -31.44 17.38 14.31
CA ALA A 196 -31.88 16.14 13.70
C ALA A 196 -31.68 14.93 14.64
N HIS A 197 -30.61 14.96 15.44
CA HIS A 197 -30.22 13.86 16.32
C HIS A 197 -29.96 14.35 17.76
N PRO A 198 -31.00 14.49 18.60
CA PRO A 198 -30.88 15.05 19.96
C PRO A 198 -29.89 14.33 20.88
N LEU A 199 -29.56 13.08 20.57
CA LEU A 199 -28.67 12.21 21.36
C LEU A 199 -27.27 12.09 20.76
N PHE A 200 -27.01 12.75 19.63
CA PHE A 200 -25.71 12.80 18.96
C PHE A 200 -25.01 14.10 19.33
N ASP A 201 -23.79 14.02 19.87
CA ASP A 201 -22.95 15.19 20.11
C ASP A 201 -22.07 15.45 18.88
N PRO A 202 -22.29 16.55 18.11
CA PRO A 202 -21.47 16.89 16.96
C PRO A 202 -19.99 17.13 17.32
N ARG A 203 -19.67 17.34 18.60
CA ARG A 203 -18.29 17.54 19.09
C ARG A 203 -17.53 16.23 19.27
N GLN A 204 -18.22 15.08 19.27
CA GLN A 204 -17.59 13.76 19.41
C GLN A 204 -18.03 12.81 18.27
N PRO A 205 -17.75 13.17 16.99
CA PRO A 205 -18.18 12.38 15.83
C PRO A 205 -17.62 10.94 15.84
N ASN A 206 -16.43 10.75 16.45
CA ASN A 206 -15.75 9.45 16.58
C ASN A 206 -16.56 8.38 17.34
N LEU A 207 -17.54 8.77 18.15
CA LEU A 207 -18.44 7.81 18.82
C LEU A 207 -19.43 7.15 17.85
N ASN A 208 -19.67 7.76 16.68
CA ASN A 208 -20.63 7.29 15.68
C ASN A 208 -19.94 6.81 14.39
N LEU A 209 -19.00 7.60 13.88
CA LEU A 209 -18.30 7.38 12.61
C LEU A 209 -16.82 7.73 12.74
N TRP A 210 -15.98 7.25 11.83
CA TRP A 210 -14.57 7.65 11.79
C TRP A 210 -14.45 9.09 11.29
N ALA A 211 -14.06 10.04 12.15
CA ALA A 211 -13.96 11.43 11.74
C ALA A 211 -12.68 11.74 10.96
N GLN A 212 -11.65 10.92 11.15
CA GLN A 212 -10.32 11.11 10.57
C GLN A 212 -10.29 10.75 9.08
N GLY A 213 -9.57 11.56 8.29
CA GLY A 213 -9.37 11.33 6.87
C GLY A 213 -8.49 10.11 6.59
N CYS A 214 -8.79 9.39 5.52
CA CYS A 214 -7.98 8.23 5.12
C CYS A 214 -6.61 8.62 4.57
N HIS A 215 -6.44 9.85 4.05
CA HIS A 215 -5.14 10.35 3.60
C HIS A 215 -4.13 10.34 4.75
N GLU A 216 -4.45 10.99 5.86
CA GLU A 216 -3.55 11.08 7.02
C GLU A 216 -3.20 9.71 7.60
N VAL A 217 -4.20 8.84 7.77
CA VAL A 217 -4.03 7.50 8.36
C VAL A 217 -3.13 6.63 7.48
N LEU A 218 -3.36 6.62 6.16
CA LEU A 218 -2.58 5.80 5.23
C LEU A 218 -1.18 6.37 5.03
N LEU A 219 -1.03 7.69 4.96
CA LEU A 219 0.26 8.34 4.86
C LEU A 219 1.15 7.96 6.05
N GLY A 220 0.64 8.07 7.27
CA GLY A 220 1.36 7.68 8.48
C GLY A 220 1.72 6.19 8.49
N HIS A 221 0.80 5.32 8.09
CA HIS A 221 1.04 3.87 8.01
C HIS A 221 2.15 3.53 7.00
N LEU A 222 2.08 4.07 5.79
CA LEU A 222 3.00 3.78 4.71
C LEU A 222 4.38 4.42 4.91
N GLN A 223 4.44 5.62 5.50
CA GLN A 223 5.71 6.23 5.94
C GLN A 223 6.37 5.39 7.04
N GLY A 224 5.57 4.88 7.99
CA GLY A 224 6.03 3.92 8.99
C GLY A 224 6.66 2.69 8.34
N LEU A 225 5.97 2.07 7.38
CA LEU A 225 6.49 0.92 6.62
C LEU A 225 7.78 1.27 5.86
N ALA A 226 7.82 2.39 5.14
CA ALA A 226 9.00 2.84 4.40
C ALA A 226 10.22 3.02 5.33
N SER A 227 10.01 3.60 6.52
CA SER A 227 11.08 3.79 7.51
C SER A 227 11.59 2.44 8.05
N THR A 228 10.70 1.50 8.36
CA THR A 228 11.10 0.16 8.84
C THR A 228 11.87 -0.62 7.78
N LEU A 229 11.44 -0.53 6.51
CA LEU A 229 12.15 -1.14 5.39
C LEU A 229 13.51 -0.49 5.17
N GLY A 230 13.59 0.84 5.23
CA GLY A 230 14.86 1.57 5.16
C GLY A 230 15.86 1.11 6.22
N ASN A 231 15.41 0.99 7.48
CA ASN A 231 16.25 0.49 8.58
C ASN A 231 16.69 -0.96 8.38
N MET A 232 15.80 -1.83 7.89
CA MET A 232 16.12 -3.23 7.58
C MET A 232 17.11 -3.38 6.43
N LEU A 233 17.14 -2.43 5.48
CA LEU A 233 18.08 -2.39 4.36
C LEU A 233 19.42 -1.75 4.74
N ALA A 234 19.44 -0.84 5.72
CA ALA A 234 20.65 -0.18 6.19
C ALA A 234 21.64 -1.16 6.85
N GLY A 235 21.15 -2.08 7.71
CA GLY A 235 21.99 -3.09 8.38
C GLY A 235 22.80 -3.99 7.42
N PRO A 236 22.19 -4.66 6.43
CA PRO A 236 22.94 -5.48 5.47
C PRO A 236 23.84 -4.65 4.56
N LEU A 237 23.50 -3.38 4.29
CA LEU A 237 24.39 -2.47 3.56
C LEU A 237 25.67 -2.16 4.36
N GLU A 238 25.55 -1.92 5.67
CA GLU A 238 26.72 -1.74 6.57
C GLU A 238 27.56 -3.03 6.70
N LEU A 239 26.92 -4.19 6.71
CA LEU A 239 27.64 -5.47 6.74
C LEU A 239 28.36 -5.76 5.41
N LEU A 240 27.76 -5.40 4.28
CA LEU A 240 28.37 -5.54 2.96
C LEU A 240 29.61 -4.64 2.82
N THR A 241 29.52 -3.38 3.25
CA THR A 241 30.68 -2.47 3.21
C THR A 241 31.81 -2.94 4.12
N LEU A 242 31.51 -3.53 5.28
CA LEU A 242 32.51 -4.11 6.17
C LEU A 242 33.20 -5.34 5.54
N ILE A 243 32.44 -6.20 4.86
CA ILE A 243 32.96 -7.41 4.19
C ILE A 243 33.81 -7.04 2.95
N ASP A 244 33.43 -6.02 2.19
CA ASP A 244 34.19 -5.55 1.03
C ASP A 244 35.49 -4.80 1.43
N LEU A 245 35.53 -4.17 2.61
CA LEU A 245 36.73 -3.51 3.14
C LEU A 245 37.71 -4.47 3.85
N LEU A 246 37.25 -5.60 4.38
CA LEU A 246 38.09 -6.60 5.06
C LEU A 246 39.23 -7.18 4.18
N PRO A 247 39.01 -7.52 2.88
CA PRO A 247 40.09 -7.99 2.00
C PRO A 247 41.04 -6.88 1.52
N LEU A 248 40.67 -5.59 1.66
CA LEU A 248 41.57 -4.45 1.38
C LEU A 248 42.43 -4.05 2.59
N ALA A 249 41.98 -4.35 3.82
CA ALA A 249 42.71 -4.05 5.05
C ALA A 249 43.81 -5.07 5.41
N PHE A 250 43.74 -6.29 4.86
CA PHE A 250 44.77 -7.32 5.01
C PHE A 250 45.31 -7.74 3.64
N PRO A 251 46.27 -7.00 3.06
CA PRO A 251 47.13 -7.59 2.05
C PRO A 251 47.80 -8.80 2.70
N THR A 252 47.55 -10.01 2.18
CA THR A 252 48.36 -11.17 2.52
C THR A 252 49.74 -10.91 1.95
N ASP A 253 50.60 -10.32 2.77
CA ASP A 253 52.01 -10.14 2.51
C ASP A 253 52.63 -11.54 2.55
N SER A 254 52.59 -12.26 1.42
CA SER A 254 53.33 -13.50 1.26
C SER A 254 54.79 -13.13 1.05
N GLY A 255 55.45 -12.77 2.15
CA GLY A 255 56.89 -12.80 2.23
C GLY A 255 57.34 -14.24 2.06
N THR A 256 58.10 -14.50 1.00
CA THR A 256 59.01 -15.65 0.96
C THR A 256 60.37 -15.14 0.51
N LEU A 257 61.26 -15.17 1.50
CA LEU A 257 62.72 -15.17 1.41
C LEU A 257 63.23 -15.99 0.21
N GLY A 258 64.37 -15.54 -0.33
CA GLY A 258 65.15 -16.21 -1.37
C GLY A 258 65.60 -17.64 -1.04
N PRO A 259 66.42 -18.22 -1.91
CA PRO A 259 67.81 -17.75 -2.07
C PRO A 259 68.11 -17.01 -3.38
#